data_AF-A0A5C8FTP1-F1
#
_entry.id   AF-A0A5C8FTP1-F1
#
_cell.length_a   1.000
_cell.length_b   1.000
_cell.length_c   1.000
_cell.angle_alpha   90.00
_cell.angle_beta   90.00
_cell.angle_gamma   90.00
#
_symmetry.space_group_name_H-M   'P 1'
#
loop_
_entity.id
_entity.type
_entity.pdbx_description
1 polymer ?
#
loop_
_entity_poly.entity_id
_entity_poly.type
_entity_poly.pdbx_seq_one_letter_code
_entity_poly.pdbx_strand_id
1 'polypeptide(L)' 'MVKNEIAIKAKEELEKLLLNSKNITLYNLGRDKYFRLLASVKVGNIDVAEYMIKKGLAKSYNGGVKTDW' A
#
# COMPACT_ATOMS: atom_id res chain seq x y z
N MET A 1 -1.93 20.20 -6.13
CA MET A 1 -2.43 18.87 -6.56
C MET A 1 -3.65 18.59 -5.71
N VAL A 2 -4.83 18.50 -6.31
CA VAL A 2 -6.09 18.30 -5.57
C VAL A 2 -6.09 16.88 -4.99
N LYS A 3 -6.61 16.68 -3.79
CA LYS A 3 -6.58 15.39 -3.05
C LYS A 3 -7.02 14.17 -3.88
N ASN A 4 -7.95 14.39 -4.82
CA ASN A 4 -8.44 13.38 -5.76
C ASN A 4 -7.37 12.93 -6.77
N GLU A 5 -6.47 13.82 -7.22
CA GLU A 5 -5.41 13.50 -8.18
C GLU A 5 -4.35 12.57 -7.58
N ILE A 6 -3.98 12.78 -6.32
CA ILE A 6 -3.01 11.91 -5.63
C ILE A 6 -3.60 10.52 -5.41
N ALA A 7 -4.88 10.44 -5.04
CA ALA A 7 -5.56 9.15 -4.87
C ALA A 7 -5.62 8.35 -6.18
N ILE A 8 -5.92 9.00 -7.30
CA ILE A 8 -5.92 8.36 -8.63
C ILE A 8 -4.51 7.85 -8.98
N LYS A 9 -3.47 8.69 -8.80
CA LYS A 9 -2.08 8.29 -9.07
C LYS A 9 -1.64 7.12 -8.20
N ALA A 10 -2.01 7.11 -6.91
CA ALA A 10 -1.67 6.02 -6.01
C ALA A 10 -2.34 4.71 -6.43
N LYS A 11 -3.61 4.76 -6.84
CA LYS A 11 -4.33 3.61 -7.38
C LYS A 11 -3.65 3.08 -8.64
N GLU A 12 -3.44 3.93 -9.64
CA GLU A 12 -2.86 3.55 -10.93
C GLU A 12 -1.45 2.96 -10.77
N GLU A 13 -0.64 3.53 -9.89
CA GLU A 13 0.72 3.04 -9.63
C GLU A 13 0.70 1.66 -8.95
N LEU A 14 -0.21 1.45 -8.00
CA LEU A 14 -0.39 0.16 -7.36
C LEU A 14 -0.91 -0.90 -8.35
N GLU A 15 -1.88 -0.55 -9.19
CA GLU A 15 -2.38 -1.42 -10.25
C GLU A 15 -1.27 -1.82 -11.22
N LYS A 16 -0.44 -0.87 -11.66
CA LYS A 16 0.73 -1.17 -12.51
C LYS A 16 1.69 -2.15 -11.85
N LEU A 17 1.93 -2.03 -10.54
CA LEU A 17 2.83 -2.92 -9.83
C LEU A 17 2.25 -4.33 -9.67
N LEU A 18 0.97 -4.43 -9.32
CA LEU A 18 0.33 -5.72 -9.01
C LEU A 18 -0.10 -6.48 -10.27
N LEU A 19 -0.71 -5.81 -11.26
CA LEU A 19 -1.29 -6.47 -12.43
C LEU A 19 -0.24 -6.97 -13.43
N ASN A 20 0.97 -6.39 -13.42
CA ASN A 20 2.09 -6.85 -14.25
C ASN A 20 2.94 -7.93 -13.56
N SER A 21 2.61 -8.31 -12.32
CA SER A 21 3.36 -9.34 -11.59
C SER A 21 2.74 -10.72 -11.75
N LYS A 22 3.60 -11.73 -11.92
CA LYS A 22 3.19 -13.14 -11.85
C LYS A 22 3.16 -13.69 -10.43
N ASN A 23 3.91 -13.08 -9.51
CA ASN A 23 4.12 -13.56 -8.14
C ASN A 23 3.94 -12.42 -7.14
N ILE A 24 2.90 -12.52 -6.32
CA ILE A 24 2.61 -11.60 -5.22
C ILE A 24 2.68 -12.41 -3.92
N THR A 25 3.51 -11.98 -2.98
CA THR A 25 3.66 -12.63 -1.67
C THR A 25 3.01 -11.79 -0.60
N LEU A 26 2.10 -12.40 0.16
CA LEU A 26 1.58 -11.85 1.41
C LEU A 26 2.37 -12.44 2.58
N TYR A 27 2.84 -11.61 3.50
CA TYR A 27 3.60 -12.03 4.68
C TYR A 27 3.27 -11.13 5.87
N ASN A 28 3.77 -11.47 7.06
CA ASN A 28 3.39 -10.82 8.32
C ASN A 28 1.86 -10.77 8.49
N LEU A 29 1.23 -11.93 8.32
CA LEU A 29 -0.23 -12.05 8.30
C LEU A 29 -0.82 -11.81 9.70
N GLY A 30 -1.90 -11.04 9.74
CA GLY A 30 -2.71 -10.78 10.91
C GLY A 30 -4.16 -10.53 10.52
N ARG A 31 -4.98 -10.20 11.51
CA ARG A 31 -6.37 -9.79 11.28
C ARG A 31 -6.65 -8.48 11.97
N ASP A 32 -7.40 -7.61 11.32
CA ASP A 32 -7.92 -6.40 11.96
C ASP A 32 -9.18 -6.69 12.81
N LYS A 33 -9.71 -5.66 13.50
CA LYS A 33 -10.93 -5.77 14.33
C LYS A 33 -12.21 -6.11 13.54
N TYR A 34 -12.15 -6.03 12.21
CA TYR A 34 -13.23 -6.40 11.29
C TYR A 34 -12.95 -7.76 10.62
N PHE A 35 -11.96 -8.51 11.13
CA PHE A 35 -11.55 -9.82 10.65
C PHE A 35 -11.01 -9.83 9.20
N ARG A 36 -10.53 -8.68 8.71
CA ARG A 36 -9.87 -8.57 7.39
C ARG A 36 -8.41 -9.02 7.51
N LEU A 37 -7.89 -9.64 6.44
CA LEU A 37 -6.47 -9.99 6.38
C LEU A 37 -5.64 -8.70 6.36
N LEU A 38 -4.81 -8.52 7.39
CA LEU A 38 -3.78 -7.50 7.44
C LEU A 38 -2.46 -8.17 7.07
N ALA A 39 -1.78 -7.68 6.03
CA ALA A 39 -0.55 -8.29 5.55
C ALA A 39 0.39 -7.24 4.97
N SER A 40 1.68 -7.52 5.04
CA SER A 40 2.68 -6.91 4.17
C SER A 40 2.63 -7.59 2.80
N VAL A 41 2.93 -6.83 1.74
CA VAL A 41 2.82 -7.28 0.35
C VAL A 41 4.15 -7.08 -0.37
N LYS A 42 4.62 -8.11 -1.07
CA LYS A 42 5.80 -8.06 -1.94
C LYS A 42 5.48 -8.50 -3.37
N VAL A 43 6.07 -7.81 -4.34
CA VAL A 43 6.13 -8.20 -5.77
C VAL A 43 7.57 -8.54 -6.10
N GLY A 44 7.89 -9.84 -6.20
CA GLY A 44 9.28 -10.29 -6.23
C GLY A 44 10.06 -9.77 -5.02
N ASN A 45 11.07 -8.94 -5.26
CA ASN A 45 11.89 -8.32 -4.20
C ASN A 45 11.41 -6.91 -3.78
N ILE A 46 10.30 -6.41 -4.35
CA ILE A 46 9.78 -5.07 -4.07
C ILE A 46 8.78 -5.16 -2.92
N ASP A 47 9.09 -4.52 -1.79
CA ASP A 47 8.11 -4.22 -0.74
C ASP A 47 7.15 -3.12 -1.23
N VAL A 48 5.86 -3.45 -1.32
CA VAL A 48 4.85 -2.56 -1.90
C VAL A 48 4.66 -1.31 -1.03
N ALA A 49 4.68 -1.43 0.29
CA ALA A 49 4.47 -0.29 1.18
C ALA A 49 5.64 0.70 1.08
N GLU A 50 6.88 0.22 1.17
CA GLU A 50 8.06 1.06 1.00
C GLU A 50 8.11 1.71 -0.38
N TYR A 51 7.78 0.96 -1.43
CA TYR A 51 7.73 1.47 -2.80
C TYR A 51 6.76 2.65 -2.94
N MET A 52 5.53 2.50 -2.44
CA MET A 52 4.49 3.53 -2.52
C MET A 52 4.83 4.76 -1.66
N ILE A 53 5.42 4.56 -0.48
CA ILE A 53 5.86 5.66 0.40
C ILE A 53 7.00 6.46 -0.26
N LYS A 54 8.01 5.78 -0.82
CA LYS A 54 9.13 6.45 -1.53
C LYS A 54 8.67 7.30 -2.71
N LYS A 55 7.56 6.92 -3.37
CA LYS A 55 6.94 7.69 -4.45
C LYS A 55 6.03 8.83 -3.98
N GLY A 56 5.84 9.01 -2.67
CA GLY A 56 4.92 10.00 -2.12
C GLY A 56 3.44 9.66 -2.36
N LEU A 57 3.14 8.38 -2.64
CA LEU A 57 1.78 7.88 -2.92
C LEU A 57 1.14 7.17 -1.73
N ALA A 58 1.89 7.00 -0.64
CA ALA A 58 1.42 6.48 0.64
C ALA A 58 2.18 7.16 1.79
N LYS A 59 1.64 7.05 3.01
CA LYS A 59 2.30 7.47 4.26
C LYS A 59 2.43 6.28 5.20
N SER A 60 3.51 6.23 5.98
CA SER A 60 3.64 5.26 7.06
C SER A 60 2.54 5.45 8.10
N TYR A 61 1.96 4.35 8.58
CA TYR A 61 0.99 4.36 9.67
C TYR A 61 1.56 3.60 10.85
N ASN A 62 1.89 4.31 11.93
CA ASN A 62 2.52 3.75 13.13
C ASN A 62 1.51 3.54 14.28
N GLY A 63 0.21 3.48 13.96
CA GLY A 63 -0.86 3.52 14.95
C GLY A 63 -1.21 4.95 15.40
N GLY A 64 -2.26 5.07 16.22
CA GLY A 64 -2.76 6.36 16.72
C GLY A 64 -3.92 6.94 15.91
N VAL A 65 -4.36 8.14 16.31
CA VAL A 65 -5.40 8.89 15.60
C VAL A 65 -4.84 9.34 14.25
N LYS A 66 -5.60 9.15 13.16
CA LYS A 66 -5.22 9.69 11.85
C LYS A 66 -4.96 11.20 11.99
N THR A 67 -3.72 11.61 11.73
CA THR A 67 -3.39 13.03 11.56
C THR A 67 -3.94 13.52 10.23
N ASP A 68 -4.18 14.83 10.11
CA ASP A 68 -4.60 15.42 8.85
C ASP A 68 -3.62 15.11 7.70
N TRP A 69 -4.18 15.01 6.50
CA TRP A 69 -3.49 14.58 5.27
C TRP A 69 -2.61 15.67 4.68
#